data_AF-N9JQ29-F1
#
_entry.id   AF-N9JQ29-F1
#
_cell.length_a   1.000
_cell.length_b   1.000
_cell.length_c   1.000
_cell.angle_alpha   90.00
_cell.angle_beta   90.00
_cell.angle_gamma   90.00
#
_symmetry.space_group_name_H-M   'P 1'
#
loop_
_entity.id
_entity.type
_entity.pdbx_description
1 polymer ?
#
loop_
_entity_poly.entity_id
_entity_poly.type
_entity_poly.pdbx_seq_one_letter_code
_entity_poly.pdbx_strand_id
1 'polypeptide(L)' 'MKIIYLNDTGFLCIVHPTKSALDHMTIQEIAEKDVPTGKKFKIINEIDLPTDPTYRDAWTIDEALLTDGVGL' A
#
# COMPACT_ATOMS: atom_id res chain seq x y z
N MET A 1 3.47 -8.56 -5.01
CA MET A 1 2.37 -7.93 -4.25
C MET A 1 2.91 -6.68 -3.60
N LYS A 2 2.14 -5.60 -3.59
CA LYS A 2 2.50 -4.29 -3.00
C LYS A 2 1.36 -3.83 -2.11
N ILE A 3 1.65 -3.00 -1.12
CA ILE A 3 0.65 -2.42 -0.23
C ILE A 3 0.50 -0.94 -0.59
N ILE A 4 -0.73 -0.48 -0.74
CA ILE A 4 -1.03 0.92 -1.05
C ILE A 4 -1.92 1.53 0.01
N TYR A 5 -1.68 2.80 0.33
CA TYR A 5 -2.49 3.57 1.26
C TYR A 5 -2.41 5.07 0.94
N LEU A 6 -3.33 5.87 1.48
CA LEU A 6 -3.28 7.32 1.39
C LEU A 6 -2.67 7.92 2.66
N ASN A 7 -1.71 8.83 2.52
CA ASN A 7 -1.18 9.58 3.66
C ASN A 7 -2.12 10.71 4.09
N ASP A 8 -1.76 11.47 5.13
CA ASP A 8 -2.59 12.58 5.65
C ASP A 8 -2.81 13.71 4.64
N THR A 9 -1.92 13.86 3.67
CA THR A 9 -2.03 14.84 2.58
C THR A 9 -2.82 14.34 1.37
N GLY A 10 -3.28 13.08 1.39
CA GLY A 10 -4.03 12.47 0.28
C GLY A 10 -3.16 11.96 -0.88
N PHE A 11 -1.83 11.88 -0.70
CA PHE A 11 -0.94 11.26 -1.68
C PHE A 11 -0.93 9.74 -1.53
N LEU A 12 -0.82 9.05 -2.67
CA LEU A 12 -0.70 7.60 -2.75
C LEU A 12 0.69 7.14 -2.30
N CYS A 13 0.75 6.44 -1.18
CA CYS A 13 1.93 5.75 -0.70
C CYS A 13 1.91 4.29 -1.15
N ILE A 14 3.08 3.77 -1.51
CA ILE A 14 3.26 2.40 -1.98
C ILE A 14 4.39 1.77 -1.18
N VAL A 15 4.07 0.76 -0.39
CA VAL A 15 5.04 -0.06 0.35
C VAL A 15 5.37 -1.29 -0.49
N HIS A 16 6.66 -1.54 -0.64
CA HIS A 16 7.18 -2.69 -1.37
C HIS A 16 7.91 -3.63 -0.38
N PRO A 17 7.24 -4.69 0.11
CA PRO A 17 7.87 -5.66 0.98
C PRO A 17 9.09 -6.29 0.30
N THR A 18 10.17 -6.47 1.05
CA THR A 18 11.31 -7.25 0.58
C THR A 18 10.98 -8.74 0.62
N LYS A 19 11.67 -9.55 -0.19
CA LYS A 19 11.48 -11.01 -0.15
C LYS A 19 11.73 -11.58 1.24
N SER A 20 12.78 -11.11 1.91
CA SER A 20 13.08 -11.53 3.29
C SER A 20 11.94 -11.21 4.26
N ALA A 21 11.27 -10.06 4.14
CA ALA A 21 10.12 -9.76 4.99
C ALA A 21 8.97 -10.75 4.76
N LEU A 22 8.69 -11.08 3.49
CA LEU A 22 7.66 -12.06 3.11
C LEU A 22 7.97 -13.50 3.54
N ASP A 23 9.25 -13.83 3.75
CA ASP A 23 9.67 -15.13 4.28
C ASP A 23 9.44 -15.24 5.80
N HIS A 24 9.34 -14.12 6.53
CA HIS A 24 9.18 -14.07 7.98
C HIS A 24 7.78 -13.66 8.44
N MET A 25 7.05 -12.90 7.62
CA MET A 25 5.74 -12.34 7.93
C MET A 25 4.86 -12.40 6.69
N THR A 26 3.55 -12.52 6.91
CA THR A 26 2.58 -12.39 5.84
C THR A 26 2.50 -10.94 5.37
N ILE A 27 2.09 -10.74 4.11
CA ILE A 27 1.90 -9.39 3.57
C ILE A 27 0.85 -8.58 4.35
N GLN A 28 -0.13 -9.26 4.96
CA GLN A 28 -1.14 -8.62 5.80
C GLN A 28 -0.50 -8.05 7.09
N GLU A 29 0.29 -8.84 7.80
CA GLU A 29 0.97 -8.39 9.02
C GLU A 29 1.97 -7.26 8.71
N ILE A 30 2.63 -7.32 7.55
CA ILE A 30 3.50 -6.23 7.09
C ILE A 30 2.67 -4.97 6.84
N ALA A 31 1.50 -5.09 6.21
CA ALA A 31 0.62 -3.95 5.96
C ALA A 31 0.11 -3.32 7.26
N GLU A 32 -0.36 -4.13 8.19
CA GLU A 32 -0.83 -3.64 9.51
C GLU A 32 0.29 -2.95 10.29
N LYS A 33 1.53 -3.41 10.19
CA LYS A 33 2.70 -2.84 10.88
C LYS A 33 3.29 -1.59 10.19
N ASP A 34 3.38 -1.59 8.86
CA ASP A 34 4.07 -0.54 8.09
C ASP A 34 3.14 0.61 7.67
N VAL A 35 1.83 0.37 7.63
CA VAL A 35 0.83 1.41 7.38
C VAL A 35 0.56 2.15 8.69
N PRO A 36 0.57 3.50 8.70
CA PRO A 36 0.28 4.26 9.91
C PRO A 36 -1.05 3.89 10.55
N THR A 37 -1.09 3.86 11.89
CA THR A 37 -2.29 3.52 12.66
C THR A 37 -3.52 4.29 12.18
N GLY A 38 -4.61 3.57 11.91
CA GLY A 38 -5.90 4.15 11.49
C GLY A 38 -5.99 4.50 10.01
N LYS A 39 -4.93 4.31 9.20
CA LYS A 39 -5.00 4.46 7.74
C LYS A 39 -5.44 3.16 7.08
N LYS A 40 -6.41 3.25 6.19
CA LYS A 40 -6.85 2.10 5.37
C LYS A 40 -5.78 1.75 4.34
N PHE A 41 -5.67 0.47 4.00
CA PHE A 41 -4.78 0.01 2.95
C PHE A 41 -5.44 -1.01 2.02
N LYS A 42 -4.80 -1.23 0.88
CA LYS A 42 -5.09 -2.32 -0.05
C LYS A 42 -3.81 -3.05 -0.42
N ILE A 43 -3.89 -4.36 -0.56
CA ILE A 43 -2.83 -5.19 -1.10
C ILE A 43 -3.15 -5.46 -2.58
N ILE A 44 -2.24 -5.08 -3.46
CA ILE A 44 -2.41 -5.17 -4.91
C ILE A 44 -1.29 -5.98 -5.57
N ASN A 45 -1.51 -6.42 -6.80
CA ASN A 45 -0.45 -6.94 -7.63
C ASN A 45 0.34 -5.77 -8.26
N GLU A 46 1.59 -6.02 -8.64
CA GLU A 46 2.40 -5.05 -9.35
C GLU A 46 1.80 -4.63 -10.69
N ILE A 47 1.10 -5.56 -11.35
CA ILE A 47 0.43 -5.29 -12.63
C ILE A 47 -0.75 -4.32 -12.52
N ASP A 48 -1.25 -4.07 -11.30
CA ASP A 48 -2.35 -3.13 -11.06
C ASP A 48 -1.86 -1.68 -10.99
N LEU A 49 -0.54 -1.47 -10.88
CA LEU A 49 0.06 -0.14 -10.91
C LEU A 49 0.35 0.32 -12.34
N PRO A 50 0.28 1.63 -12.62
CA PRO A 50 0.74 2.15 -13.91
C PRO A 50 2.21 1.79 -14.14
N THR A 51 2.53 1.39 -15.37
CA THR A 51 3.88 0.98 -15.77
C THR A 51 4.87 2.14 -15.88
N ASP A 52 4.36 3.36 -16.08
CA ASP A 52 5.17 4.58 -16.17
C ASP A 52 5.11 5.39 -14.85
N PRO A 53 6.17 5.36 -14.02
CA PRO A 53 6.21 6.08 -12.75
C PRO A 53 6.62 7.56 -12.88
N THR A 54 6.79 8.11 -14.10
CA THR A 54 7.27 9.49 -14.32
C THR A 54 6.44 10.54 -13.58
N TYR A 55 5.13 10.30 -13.43
CA TYR A 55 4.20 11.20 -12.73
C TYR A 55 3.51 10.50 -11.55
N ARG A 56 4.31 9.85 -10.69
CA ARG A 56 3.80 9.13 -9.51
C ARG A 56 2.95 10.00 -8.58
N ASP A 57 3.27 11.27 -8.44
CA ASP A 57 2.53 12.21 -7.58
C ASP A 57 1.10 12.49 -8.09
N ALA A 58 0.85 12.24 -9.39
CA ALA A 58 -0.48 12.36 -9.97
C ALA A 58 -1.34 11.09 -9.79
N TRP A 59 -0.77 10.01 -9.23
CA TRP A 59 -1.51 8.78 -9.01
C TRP A 59 -2.44 8.94 -7.80
N THR A 60 -3.72 8.71 -8.04
CA THR A 60 -4.77 8.83 -7.03
C THR A 60 -5.54 7.52 -6.91
N ILE A 61 -6.04 7.24 -5.72
CA ILE A 61 -7.01 6.17 -5.47
C ILE A 61 -8.11 6.70 -4.57
N ASP A 62 -9.34 6.21 -4.76
CA ASP A 62 -10.42 6.46 -3.83
C ASP A 62 -10.16 5.67 -2.53
N GLU A 63 -10.26 6.33 -1.38
CA GLU A 63 -10.11 5.70 -0.07
C GLU A 63 -11.13 4.57 0.14
N ALA A 64 -12.29 4.64 -0.49
CA ALA A 64 -13.31 3.59 -0.45
C ALA A 64 -12.83 2.25 -1.06
N LEU A 65 -11.79 2.27 -1.90
CA LEU A 65 -11.20 1.06 -2.49
C LEU A 65 -10.13 0.42 -1.61
N LEU A 66 -9.72 1.09 -0.52
CA LEU A 66 -8.75 0.60 0.46
C LEU A 66 -9.49 -0.28 1.50
N THR A 67 -9.72 -1.53 1.12
CA THR A 67 -10.66 -2.44 1.81
C THR A 67 -10.00 -3.54 2.62
N ASP A 68 -8.68 -3.68 2.55
CA ASP A 68 -8.01 -4.91 3.01
C ASP A 68 -7.53 -4.82 4.47
N GLY A 69 -7.68 -3.65 5.08
CA GLY A 69 -7.41 -3.45 6.50
C GLY A 69 -7.13 -2.00 6.86
N VAL A 70 -6.76 -1.81 8.12
CA VAL A 70 -6.26 -0.55 8.68
C VAL A 70 -4.93 -0.80 9.38
N GLY A 71 -4.01 0.16 9.30
CA GLY A 71 -2.77 0.12 10.07
C GLY A 71 -3.06 0.07 11.58
N LEU A 72 -2.23 -0.70 12.31
CA LEU A 72 -2.33 -0.92 13.75
C LEU A 72 -1.31 -0.09 14.52
#